data_AF-A0A7C2F5Q6-F1
#
_entry.id   AF-A0A7C2F5Q6-F1
#
_cell.length_a   1.000
_cell.length_b   1.000
_cell.length_c   1.000
_cell.angle_alpha   90.00
_cell.angle_beta   90.00
_cell.angle_gamma   90.00
#
_symmetry.space_group_name_H-M   'P 1'
#
loop_
_entity.id
_entity.type
_entity.pdbx_description
1 polymer ?
#
loop_
_entity_poly.entity_id
_entity_poly.type
_entity_poly.pdbx_seq_one_letter_code
_entity_poly.pdbx_strand_id
1 'polypeptide(L)'
;MPGIKVKVWSGGYVFPLATSGTKNTEYGSGGWEVYLDPHPKDGTWNCQLVDDSGAALSPLVVFQTYAGDCSKNLVLISFKKTS
;
A
#
# COMPACT_ATOMS: atom_id res chain seq x y z
N MET A 1 10.87 -0.35 -13.03
CA MET A 1 10.73 1.06 -13.41
C MET A 1 11.09 1.90 -12.20
N PRO A 2 12.23 2.61 -12.17
CA PRO A 2 12.53 3.52 -11.08
C PRO A 2 11.45 4.62 -11.01
N GLY A 3 11.00 4.99 -9.81
CA GLY A 3 10.17 6.19 -9.58
C GLY A 3 8.69 5.97 -9.23
N ILE A 4 8.12 4.77 -9.38
CA ILE A 4 6.76 4.48 -8.91
C ILE A 4 6.80 4.01 -7.46
N LYS A 5 6.13 4.74 -6.58
CA LYS A 5 6.01 4.45 -5.16
C LYS A 5 4.56 4.20 -4.78
N VAL A 6 4.34 3.45 -3.71
CA VAL A 6 3.02 3.37 -3.08
C VAL A 6 2.97 4.27 -1.85
N LYS A 7 1.91 5.05 -1.73
CA LYS A 7 1.60 5.86 -0.56
C LYS A 7 0.41 5.25 0.16
N VAL A 8 0.56 4.98 1.47
CA VAL A 8 -0.51 4.48 2.33
C VAL A 8 -0.68 5.42 3.53
N TRP A 9 -1.92 5.78 3.87
CA TRP A 9 -2.21 6.71 4.98
C TRP A 9 -3.60 6.54 5.60
N SER A 10 -3.76 6.97 6.85
CA SER A 10 -5.05 7.05 7.55
C SER A 10 -5.01 8.10 8.66
N GLY A 11 -6.01 8.97 8.76
CA GLY A 11 -6.26 9.80 9.95
C GLY A 11 -5.04 10.54 10.53
N GLY A 12 -4.10 11.02 9.70
CA GLY A 12 -2.86 11.69 10.13
C GLY A 12 -1.60 10.83 10.12
N TYR A 13 -1.72 9.50 10.01
CA TYR A 13 -0.60 8.58 9.81
C TYR A 13 -0.28 8.45 8.33
N VAL A 14 0.98 8.69 7.95
CA VAL A 14 1.50 8.45 6.60
C VAL A 14 2.66 7.47 6.72
N PHE A 15 2.56 6.33 6.05
CA PHE A 15 3.65 5.36 6.04
C PHE A 15 4.78 5.79 5.11
N PRO A 16 6.03 5.36 5.39
CA PRO A 16 7.12 5.55 4.45
C PRO A 16 6.74 5.04 3.06
N LEU A 17 7.05 5.82 2.03
CA LEU A 17 6.83 5.41 0.65
C LEU A 17 7.62 4.13 0.38
N ALA A 18 6.91 3.06 0.00
CA ALA A 18 7.57 1.84 -0.42
C ALA A 18 7.87 1.91 -1.92
N THR A 19 9.05 1.39 -2.29
CA THR A 19 9.47 1.22 -3.70
C THR A 19 9.25 -0.24 -4.11
N SER A 20 8.91 -0.48 -5.37
CA SER A 20 8.59 -1.83 -5.83
C SER A 20 9.82 -2.74 -5.71
N GLY A 21 9.64 -3.96 -5.21
CA GLY A 21 10.70 -4.97 -5.15
C GLY A 21 11.82 -4.71 -4.12
N THR A 22 11.69 -3.71 -3.24
CA THR A 22 12.72 -3.40 -2.22
C THR A 22 12.51 -4.07 -0.86
N LYS A 23 11.36 -4.70 -0.63
CA LYS A 23 11.06 -5.48 0.57
C LYS A 23 10.35 -6.78 0.19
N ASN A 24 10.65 -7.85 0.94
CA ASN A 24 9.99 -9.15 1.00
C ASN A 24 9.27 -9.55 -0.30
N THR A 25 9.84 -10.49 -1.05
CA THR A 25 9.28 -10.91 -2.34
C THR A 25 8.16 -11.96 -2.18
N GLU A 26 7.51 -12.01 -1.02
CA GLU A 26 6.50 -13.04 -0.69
C GLU A 26 5.32 -12.97 -1.66
N TYR A 27 4.95 -11.76 -2.11
CA TYR A 27 3.89 -11.53 -3.10
C TYR A 27 4.43 -11.12 -4.49
N GLY A 28 5.70 -11.43 -4.75
CA GLY A 28 6.36 -11.22 -6.05
C GLY A 28 7.23 -9.96 -6.13
N SER A 29 8.21 -10.00 -7.02
CA SER A 29 9.24 -8.96 -7.17
C SER A 29 8.74 -7.63 -7.77
N GLY A 30 7.54 -7.62 -8.34
CA GLY A 30 6.92 -6.42 -8.93
C GLY A 30 6.06 -5.60 -7.97
N GLY A 31 5.87 -6.06 -6.74
CA GLY A 31 4.95 -5.47 -5.77
C GLY A 31 5.59 -4.51 -4.77
N TRP A 32 4.74 -3.93 -3.94
CA TRP A 32 5.12 -3.16 -2.76
C TRP A 32 4.53 -3.83 -1.52
N GLU A 33 5.25 -3.75 -0.41
CA GLU A 33 4.76 -4.22 0.88
C GLU A 33 4.81 -3.11 1.93
N VAL A 34 3.69 -2.90 2.61
CA VAL A 34 3.54 -1.86 3.64
C VAL A 34 2.98 -2.51 4.90
N TYR A 35 3.80 -2.54 5.95
CA TYR A 35 3.41 -3.02 7.27
C TYR A 35 2.79 -1.86 8.07
N LEU A 36 1.53 -2.02 8.47
CA LEU A 36 0.77 -0.95 9.14
C LEU A 36 1.12 -0.81 10.62
N ASP A 37 1.49 -1.90 11.29
CA ASP A 37 1.83 -1.97 12.71
C ASP A 37 2.44 -3.37 13.02
N PRO A 38 3.19 -3.56 14.12
CA PRO A 38 3.61 -4.88 14.59
C PRO A 38 2.47 -5.83 15.01
N HIS A 39 1.25 -5.33 15.18
CA HIS A 39 0.07 -6.10 15.58
C HIS A 39 -1.10 -5.83 14.61
N PRO A 40 -2.10 -6.72 14.52
CA PRO A 40 -3.31 -6.43 13.74
C PRO A 40 -3.92 -5.08 14.15
N LYS A 41 -4.22 -4.25 13.15
CA LYS A 41 -4.67 -2.87 13.37
C LYS A 41 -5.98 -2.62 12.64
N ASP A 42 -6.97 -2.14 13.36
CA ASP A 42 -8.22 -1.66 12.77
C ASP A 42 -7.99 -0.29 12.12
N GLY A 43 -8.59 -0.06 10.96
CA GLY A 43 -8.53 1.25 10.34
C GLY A 43 -9.17 1.30 8.97
N THR A 44 -9.53 2.52 8.55
CA THR A 44 -9.82 2.84 7.15
C THR A 44 -8.58 3.49 6.55
N TRP A 45 -8.04 2.87 5.50
CA TRP A 45 -6.78 3.24 4.89
C TRP A 45 -6.99 3.71 3.46
N ASN A 46 -6.09 4.58 3.06
CA ASN A 46 -5.98 5.12 1.72
C ASN A 46 -4.70 4.56 1.10
N CYS A 47 -4.76 4.15 -0.17
CA CYS A 47 -3.62 3.69 -0.94
C CYS A 47 -3.65 4.31 -2.35
N GLN A 48 -2.50 4.79 -2.81
CA GLN A 48 -2.36 5.37 -4.14
C GLN A 48 -0.93 5.21 -4.66
N LEU A 49 -0.79 4.95 -5.96
CA LEU A 49 0.51 5.04 -6.62
C LEU A 49 0.88 6.51 -6.83
N VAL A 50 2.13 6.85 -6.55
CA VAL A 50 2.68 8.20 -6.70
C VAL A 50 4.03 8.18 -7.39
N ASP A 51 4.40 9.29 -8.02
CA ASP A 51 5.76 9.52 -8.52
C ASP A 51 6.71 10.03 -7.43
N ASP A 52 7.95 10.36 -7.81
CA ASP A 52 8.97 10.88 -6.90
C ASP A 52 8.62 12.26 -6.31
N SER A 53 7.75 13.04 -6.95
CA SER A 53 7.24 14.32 -6.44
C SER A 53 6.04 14.15 -5.52
N GLY A 54 5.47 12.94 -5.44
CA GLY A 54 4.26 12.63 -4.70
C GLY A 54 2.97 12.87 -5.50
N ALA A 55 3.06 13.16 -6.80
CA ALA A 55 1.90 13.31 -7.66
C ALA A 55 1.23 11.95 -7.91
N ALA A 56 -0.10 11.94 -7.91
CA ALA A 56 -0.88 10.72 -8.07
C ALA A 56 -0.76 10.13 -9.48
N LEU A 57 -0.46 8.83 -9.54
CA LEU A 57 -0.37 8.04 -10.77
C LEU A 57 -1.52 7.02 -10.91
N SER A 58 -2.36 6.88 -9.88
CA SER A 58 -3.52 5.99 -9.88
C SER A 58 -4.74 6.67 -9.23
N PRO A 59 -5.95 6.13 -9.43
CA PRO A 59 -7.08 6.41 -8.54
C PRO A 59 -6.74 6.08 -7.08
N LEU A 60 -7.44 6.75 -6.16
CA LEU A 60 -7.37 6.46 -4.73
C LEU A 60 -8.12 5.16 -4.43
N VAL A 61 -7.46 4.24 -3.73
CA VAL A 61 -8.07 3.02 -3.19
C VAL A 61 -8.31 3.22 -1.70
N VAL A 62 -9.54 3.00 -1.26
CA VAL A 62 -9.92 3.03 0.16
C VAL A 62 -10.27 1.62 0.61
N PHE A 63 -9.70 1.16 1.72
CA PHE A 63 -9.93 -0.18 2.25
C PHE A 63 -9.94 -0.18 3.78
N GLN A 64 -10.43 -1.27 4.37
CA GLN A 64 -10.50 -1.45 5.81
C GLN A 64 -9.72 -2.69 6.25
N THR A 65 -9.07 -2.59 7.40
CA THR A 65 -8.47 -3.73 8.09
C THR A 65 -9.19 -3.98 9.40
N TYR A 66 -9.20 -5.25 9.82
CA TYR A 66 -9.91 -5.70 11.01
C TYR A 66 -8.96 -6.49 11.93
N ALA A 67 -8.67 -5.97 13.13
CA ALA A 67 -7.71 -6.57 14.06
C ALA A 67 -8.20 -7.90 14.63
N GLY A 68 -9.52 -8.02 14.86
CA GLY A 68 -10.15 -9.24 15.38
C GLY A 68 -10.37 -10.35 14.34
N ASP A 69 -10.08 -10.10 13.06
CA ASP A 69 -10.31 -11.03 11.97
C ASP A 69 -9.04 -11.21 11.13
N CYS A 70 -8.29 -12.28 11.42
CA CYS A 70 -7.06 -12.61 10.71
C CYS A 70 -7.24 -12.81 9.20
N SER A 71 -8.47 -13.04 8.71
CA SER A 71 -8.72 -13.14 7.27
C SER A 71 -8.78 -11.77 6.57
N LYS A 72 -8.82 -10.68 7.35
CA LYS A 72 -8.98 -9.29 6.87
C LYS A 72 -7.88 -8.35 7.35
N ASN A 73 -6.76 -8.90 7.83
CA ASN A 73 -5.58 -8.13 8.19
C ASN A 73 -4.56 -7.99 7.02
N LEU A 74 -4.76 -8.75 5.93
CA LEU A 74 -4.00 -8.65 4.68
C LEU A 74 -4.90 -8.13 3.56
N VAL A 75 -4.40 -7.15 2.81
CA VAL A 75 -5.10 -6.58 1.65
C VAL A 75 -4.17 -6.59 0.45
N LEU A 76 -4.59 -7.25 -0.63
CA LEU A 76 -3.87 -7.29 -1.90
C LEU A 76 -4.53 -6.32 -2.89
N ILE A 77 -3.77 -5.33 -3.35
CA ILE A 77 -4.24 -4.32 -4.31
C ILE A 77 -3.45 -4.47 -5.61
N SER A 78 -4.16 -4.75 -6.71
CA SER A 78 -3.54 -4.89 -8.03
C SER A 78 -3.80 -3.65 -8.88
N PHE A 79 -2.72 -2.94 -9.24
CA PHE A 79 -2.79 -1.84 -10.19
C PHE A 79 -2.47 -2.36 -11.60
N LYS A 80 -3.37 -2.12 -12.55
CA LYS A 80 -3.17 -2.47 -13.96
C LYS A 80 -3.04 -1.18 -14.76
N LYS A 81 -1.95 -1.05 -15.51
CA LYS A 81 -1.81 0.02 -16.50
C LYS A 81 -2.82 -0.24 -17.63
N THR A 82 -3.78 0.66 -17.80
CA THR A 82 -4.62 0.72 -19.00
C THR A 82 -3.94 1.62 -20.01
N SER A 83 -3.62 1.04 -21.17
CA SER A 83 -3.09 1.74 -22.34
C SER A 83 -4.12 2.68 -22.96
#